data_AF-A0A0D6B5R2-F1
#
_entry.id   AF-A0A0D6B5R2-F1
#
_cell.length_a   1.000
_cell.length_b   1.000
_cell.length_c   1.000
_cell.angle_alpha   90.00
_cell.angle_beta   90.00
_cell.angle_gamma   90.00
#
_symmetry.space_group_name_H-M   'P 1'
#
loop_
_entity.id
_entity.type
_entity.pdbx_description
1 polymer ?
#
loop_
_entity_poly.entity_id
_entity_poly.type
_entity_poly.pdbx_seq_one_letter_code
_entity_poly.pdbx_strand_id
1 'polypeptide(L)'
;MFFLAAPTAFAQGADPAFPAIDCAALWQATADFRTRYAIAEGSPAEAQAMARAFREAALAEGADRDGVDDRIAALRPVYLLLLQRYILDGERRARDQYVRLSGLCDDVGRAAGLKGHRHAPR
;
A
#
# COMPACT_ATOMS: atom_id res chain seq x y z
N MET A 1 47.72 -9.35 -14.95
CA MET A 1 46.53 -9.89 -14.26
C MET A 1 45.76 -8.71 -13.68
N PHE A 2 44.68 -8.28 -14.35
CA PHE A 2 43.76 -7.29 -13.80
C PHE A 2 42.68 -8.03 -13.01
N PHE A 3 42.68 -7.86 -11.68
CA PHE A 3 41.55 -8.27 -10.85
C PHE A 3 40.44 -7.22 -10.99
N LEU A 4 39.37 -7.58 -11.69
CA LEU A 4 38.12 -6.83 -11.67
C LEU A 4 37.43 -7.11 -10.33
N ALA A 5 37.45 -6.13 -9.42
CA ALA A 5 36.61 -6.15 -8.24
C ALA A 5 35.14 -6.07 -8.70
N ALA A 6 34.35 -7.10 -8.37
CA ALA A 6 32.92 -7.08 -8.60
C ALA A 6 32.28 -5.97 -7.74
N PRO A 7 31.32 -5.20 -8.28
CA PRO A 7 30.57 -4.25 -7.46
C PRO A 7 29.73 -5.02 -6.45
N THR A 8 29.96 -4.74 -5.17
CA THR A 8 29.06 -5.11 -4.07
C THR A 8 27.73 -4.39 -4.24
N ALA A 9 26.82 -4.98 -5.00
CA ALA A 9 25.44 -4.54 -5.10
C ALA A 9 24.55 -5.46 -4.24
N PHE A 10 23.59 -4.83 -3.55
CA PHE A 10 22.49 -5.43 -2.77
C PHE A 10 22.82 -5.88 -1.34
N ALA A 11 23.21 -4.93 -0.51
CA ALA A 11 22.74 -4.89 0.87
C ALA A 11 21.97 -3.57 1.08
N GLN A 12 20.91 -3.36 0.28
CA GLN A 12 19.86 -2.43 0.68
C GLN A 12 19.19 -3.08 1.89
N GLY A 13 19.50 -2.57 3.09
CA GLY A 13 18.84 -3.00 4.32
C GLY A 13 17.33 -3.01 4.06
N ALA A 14 16.68 -4.12 4.40
CA ALA A 14 15.23 -4.24 4.28
C ALA A 14 14.60 -2.99 4.93
N ASP A 15 13.79 -2.26 4.15
CA ASP A 15 13.08 -1.09 4.65
C ASP A 15 12.22 -1.54 5.85
N PRO A 16 12.52 -1.09 7.08
CA PRO A 16 11.82 -1.56 8.27
C PRO A 16 10.33 -1.18 8.24
N ALA A 17 9.96 -0.17 7.45
CA ALA A 17 8.58 0.25 7.29
C ALA A 17 7.86 -0.50 6.15
N PHE A 18 8.51 -1.46 5.49
CA PHE A 18 7.85 -2.33 4.52
C PHE A 18 7.04 -3.43 5.24
N PRO A 19 5.77 -3.70 4.83
CA PRO A 19 5.04 -3.09 3.72
C PRO A 19 4.09 -1.96 4.15
N ALA A 20 4.25 -1.38 5.34
CA ALA A 20 3.30 -0.42 5.90
C ALA A 20 3.13 0.84 5.02
N ILE A 21 4.21 1.42 4.49
CA ILE A 21 4.13 2.60 3.60
C ILE A 21 3.36 2.26 2.31
N ASP A 22 3.68 1.14 1.67
CA ASP A 22 3.02 0.66 0.45
C ASP A 22 1.52 0.42 0.68
N CYS A 23 1.17 -0.19 1.81
CA CYS A 23 -0.23 -0.40 2.18
C CYS A 23 -0.97 0.89 2.51
N ALA A 24 -0.31 1.87 3.15
CA ALA A 24 -0.90 3.20 3.36
C ALA A 24 -1.23 3.87 2.03
N ALA A 25 -0.30 3.82 1.07
CA ALA A 25 -0.49 4.39 -0.26
C ALA A 25 -1.60 3.69 -1.06
N LEU A 26 -1.69 2.36 -0.99
CA LEU A 26 -2.74 1.58 -1.63
C LEU A 26 -4.13 2.00 -1.12
N TRP A 27 -4.32 2.02 0.20
CA TRP A 27 -5.61 2.38 0.79
C TRP A 27 -5.97 3.85 0.58
N GLN A 28 -4.98 4.75 0.54
CA GLN A 28 -5.23 6.15 0.20
C GLN A 28 -5.67 6.30 -1.26
N ALA A 29 -5.04 5.57 -2.20
CA ALA A 29 -5.51 5.55 -3.59
C ALA A 29 -6.92 4.96 -3.72
N THR A 30 -7.25 3.93 -2.92
CA THR A 30 -8.62 3.38 -2.85
C THR A 30 -9.62 4.42 -2.33
N ALA A 31 -9.27 5.19 -1.30
CA ALA A 31 -10.10 6.28 -0.80
C ALA A 31 -10.31 7.37 -1.85
N ASP A 32 -9.24 7.79 -2.54
CA ASP A 32 -9.29 8.78 -3.61
C ASP A 32 -10.18 8.29 -4.78
N PHE A 33 -10.04 7.03 -5.18
CA PHE A 33 -10.86 6.42 -6.23
C PHE A 33 -12.34 6.37 -5.85
N ARG A 34 -12.65 5.87 -4.64
CA ARG A 34 -14.03 5.79 -4.13
C ARG A 34 -14.68 7.17 -4.04
N THR A 35 -13.92 8.18 -3.61
CA THR A 35 -14.39 9.58 -3.55
C THR A 35 -14.72 10.11 -4.95
N ARG A 36 -13.85 9.84 -5.92
CA ARG A 36 -13.98 10.39 -7.28
C ARG A 36 -15.08 9.75 -8.10
N TYR A 37 -15.24 8.42 -8.01
CA TYR A 37 -16.10 7.67 -8.93
C TYR A 37 -17.36 7.10 -8.29
N ALA A 38 -17.43 6.91 -6.97
CA ALA A 38 -18.60 6.39 -6.25
C ALA A 38 -19.18 5.04 -6.77
N ILE A 39 -18.38 4.27 -7.53
CA ILE A 39 -18.77 2.96 -8.10
C ILE A 39 -18.12 1.76 -7.40
N ALA A 40 -17.09 1.99 -6.58
CA ALA A 40 -16.36 0.94 -5.89
C ALA A 40 -17.02 0.62 -4.55
N GLU A 41 -17.06 -0.66 -4.18
CA GLU A 41 -17.55 -1.12 -2.88
C GLU A 41 -16.79 -0.48 -1.71
N GLY A 42 -17.47 -0.27 -0.59
CA GLY A 42 -16.93 0.30 0.65
C GLY A 42 -16.91 1.84 0.65
N SER A 43 -16.80 2.44 1.84
CA SER A 43 -16.78 3.91 1.93
C SER A 43 -15.38 4.48 1.67
N PRO A 44 -15.25 5.72 1.15
CA PRO A 44 -13.96 6.41 1.12
C PRO A 44 -13.35 6.60 2.52
N ALA A 45 -14.20 6.87 3.53
CA ALA A 45 -13.76 7.12 4.90
C ALA A 45 -13.11 5.88 5.55
N GLU A 46 -13.62 4.70 5.24
CA GLU A 46 -13.07 3.41 5.67
C GLU A 46 -11.66 3.19 5.09
N ALA A 47 -11.50 3.32 3.78
CA ALA A 47 -10.19 3.20 3.13
C ALA A 47 -9.19 4.24 3.67
N GLN A 48 -9.64 5.47 3.92
CA GLN A 48 -8.81 6.50 4.52
C GLN A 48 -8.38 6.14 5.96
N ALA A 49 -9.24 5.46 6.73
CA ALA A 49 -8.89 4.99 8.07
C ALA A 49 -7.84 3.87 8.03
N MET A 50 -7.96 2.93 7.10
CA MET A 50 -6.97 1.87 6.86
C MET A 50 -5.62 2.46 6.45
N ALA A 51 -5.62 3.44 5.53
CA ALA A 51 -4.42 4.15 5.11
C ALA A 51 -3.71 4.83 6.30
N ARG A 52 -4.46 5.52 7.16
CA ARG A 52 -3.92 6.16 8.36
C ARG A 52 -3.31 5.16 9.33
N ALA A 53 -3.97 4.02 9.56
CA ALA A 53 -3.47 3.00 10.47
C ALA A 53 -2.10 2.45 10.02
N PHE A 54 -1.92 2.24 8.71
CA PHE A 54 -0.63 1.83 8.16
C PHE A 54 0.45 2.92 8.22
N ARG A 55 0.08 4.16 7.94
CA ARG A 55 1.00 5.30 8.11
C ARG A 55 1.47 5.41 9.56
N GLU A 56 0.55 5.30 10.53
CA GLU A 56 0.87 5.32 11.96
C GLU A 56 1.78 4.15 12.35
N ALA A 57 1.54 2.95 11.80
CA ALA A 57 2.41 1.79 12.02
C ALA A 57 3.83 2.03 11.49
N ALA A 58 3.98 2.56 10.27
CA ALA A 58 5.30 2.90 9.72
C ALA A 58 6.09 3.86 10.62
N LEU A 59 5.42 4.88 11.16
CA LEU A 59 6.04 5.83 12.10
C LEU A 59 6.42 5.17 13.43
N ALA A 60 5.62 4.21 13.91
CA ALA A 60 5.92 3.47 15.14
C ALA A 60 7.15 2.57 15.01
N GLU A 61 7.44 2.08 13.79
CA GLU A 61 8.66 1.32 13.45
C GLU A 61 9.90 2.22 13.25
N GLY A 62 9.79 3.52 13.53
CA GLY A 62 10.91 4.46 13.48
C GLY A 62 11.17 5.07 12.11
N ALA A 63 10.23 4.96 11.16
CA ALA A 63 10.34 5.63 9.88
C ALA A 63 10.28 7.16 10.04
N ASP A 64 11.07 7.87 9.25
CA ASP A 64 11.02 9.33 9.17
C ASP A 64 9.66 9.80 8.62
N ARG A 65 9.10 10.85 9.23
CA ARG A 65 7.76 11.33 8.89
C ARG A 65 7.68 11.84 7.46
N ASP A 66 8.62 12.69 7.08
CA ASP A 66 8.61 13.33 5.77
C ASP A 66 8.90 12.28 4.70
N GLY A 67 9.84 11.35 4.96
CA GLY A 67 10.10 10.21 4.12
C GLY A 67 8.90 9.26 3.91
N VAL A 68 8.10 9.01 4.97
CA VAL A 68 6.85 8.24 4.85
C VAL A 68 5.85 8.96 3.95
N ASP A 69 5.61 10.24 4.20
CA ASP A 69 4.61 11.02 3.46
C ASP A 69 5.00 11.20 1.97
N ASP A 70 6.28 11.46 1.69
CA ASP A 70 6.80 11.55 0.33
C ASP A 70 6.65 10.24 -0.43
N ARG A 71 6.95 9.12 0.22
CA ARG A 71 6.83 7.80 -0.42
C ARG A 71 5.37 7.40 -0.63
N ILE A 72 4.47 7.70 0.30
CA ILE A 72 3.03 7.55 0.10
C ILE A 72 2.57 8.38 -1.09
N ALA A 73 2.98 9.66 -1.16
CA ALA A 73 2.63 10.55 -2.25
C ALA A 73 3.15 10.06 -3.61
N ALA A 74 4.34 9.47 -3.66
CA ALA A 74 4.92 8.89 -4.87
C ALA A 74 4.20 7.62 -5.36
N LEU A 75 3.77 6.74 -4.44
CA LEU A 75 3.11 5.49 -4.77
C LEU A 75 1.61 5.65 -5.10
N ARG A 76 0.96 6.63 -4.49
CA ARG A 76 -0.49 6.85 -4.63
C ARG A 76 -0.99 6.96 -6.09
N PRO A 77 -0.34 7.71 -7.01
CA PRO A 77 -0.75 7.73 -8.42
C PRO A 77 -0.65 6.38 -9.12
N VAL A 78 0.31 5.53 -8.74
CA VAL A 78 0.50 4.19 -9.32
C VAL A 78 -0.66 3.28 -8.96
N TYR A 79 -1.07 3.27 -7.69
CA TYR A 79 -2.21 2.49 -7.24
C TYR A 79 -3.55 3.04 -7.75
N LEU A 80 -3.66 4.35 -7.93
CA LEU A 80 -4.84 4.94 -8.56
C LEU A 80 -4.98 4.49 -10.02
N LEU A 81 -3.88 4.46 -10.78
CA LEU A 81 -3.87 3.93 -12.15
C LEU A 81 -4.25 2.44 -12.18
N LEU A 82 -3.75 1.65 -11.22
CA LEU A 82 -4.13 0.24 -11.08
C LEU A 82 -5.64 0.07 -10.87
N LEU A 83 -6.23 0.87 -9.99
CA LEU A 83 -7.67 0.89 -9.72
C LEU A 83 -8.50 1.31 -10.95
N GLN A 84 -8.03 2.32 -11.70
CA GLN A 84 -8.70 2.73 -12.94
C GLN A 84 -8.71 1.59 -13.97
N ARG A 85 -7.56 0.95 -14.21
CA ARG A 85 -7.47 -0.19 -15.13
C ARG A 85 -8.33 -1.36 -14.69
N TYR A 86 -8.36 -1.64 -13.39
CA TYR A 86 -9.21 -2.69 -12.85
C TYR A 86 -10.70 -2.34 -13.03
N ILE A 87 -11.16 -1.23 -12.45
CA ILE A 87 -12.58 -0.98 -12.22
C ILE A 87 -13.24 -0.28 -13.42
N LEU A 88 -12.55 0.68 -14.04
CA LEU A 88 -13.08 1.43 -15.17
C LEU A 88 -12.87 0.68 -16.49
N ASP A 89 -11.66 0.16 -16.70
CA ASP A 89 -11.31 -0.51 -17.96
C ASP A 89 -11.62 -2.01 -17.95
N GLY A 90 -11.96 -2.58 -16.79
CA GLY A 90 -12.31 -3.99 -16.64
C GLY A 90 -11.13 -4.95 -16.85
N GLU A 91 -9.88 -4.47 -16.73
CA GLU A 91 -8.70 -5.29 -16.99
C GLU A 91 -8.52 -6.39 -15.93
N ARG A 92 -8.63 -7.65 -16.35
CA ARG A 92 -8.48 -8.80 -15.44
C ARG A 92 -7.11 -8.85 -14.74
N ARG A 93 -6.03 -8.50 -15.45
CA ARG A 93 -4.69 -8.50 -14.86
C ARG A 93 -4.55 -7.44 -13.75
N ALA A 94 -5.15 -6.27 -13.96
CA ALA A 94 -5.18 -5.21 -12.95
C ALA A 94 -6.03 -5.62 -11.74
N ARG A 95 -7.18 -6.27 -11.97
CA ARG A 95 -7.98 -6.89 -10.90
C ARG A 95 -7.16 -7.83 -10.04
N ASP A 96 -6.52 -8.81 -10.65
CA ASP A 96 -5.76 -9.84 -9.93
C ASP A 96 -4.60 -9.23 -9.14
N GLN A 97 -3.96 -8.21 -9.70
CA GLN A 97 -2.89 -7.48 -9.02
C GLN A 97 -3.43 -6.69 -7.83
N TYR A 98 -4.53 -5.96 -7.99
CA TYR A 98 -5.16 -5.22 -6.89
C TYR A 98 -5.60 -6.16 -5.77
N VAL A 99 -6.34 -7.23 -6.09
CA VAL A 99 -6.84 -8.20 -5.09
C VAL A 99 -5.70 -8.85 -4.30
N ARG A 100 -4.59 -9.22 -4.97
CA ARG A 100 -3.42 -9.75 -4.27
C ARG A 100 -2.78 -8.72 -3.34
N LEU A 101 -2.60 -7.49 -3.79
CA LEU A 101 -1.97 -6.43 -3.00
C LEU A 101 -2.85 -6.01 -1.82
N SER A 102 -4.14 -5.78 -2.05
CA SER A 102 -5.08 -5.43 -0.99
C SER A 102 -5.23 -6.56 0.02
N GLY A 103 -5.28 -7.82 -0.45
CA GLY A 103 -5.28 -9.01 0.42
C GLY A 103 -4.04 -9.09 1.30
N LEU A 104 -2.84 -8.89 0.73
CA LEU A 104 -1.60 -8.82 1.51
C LEU A 104 -1.65 -7.72 2.57
N CYS A 105 -2.13 -6.53 2.21
CA CYS A 105 -2.28 -5.43 3.17
C CYS A 105 -3.31 -5.76 4.25
N ASP A 106 -4.41 -6.42 3.92
CA ASP A 106 -5.38 -6.85 4.94
C ASP A 106 -4.79 -7.92 5.87
N ASP A 107 -3.97 -8.83 5.36
CA ASP A 107 -3.28 -9.86 6.16
C ASP A 107 -2.28 -9.24 7.12
N VAL A 108 -1.45 -8.30 6.64
CA VAL A 108 -0.48 -7.56 7.46
C VAL A 108 -1.21 -6.71 8.50
N GLY A 109 -2.26 -5.99 8.11
CA GLY A 109 -3.06 -5.18 9.01
C GLY A 109 -3.70 -6.01 10.11
N ARG A 110 -4.18 -7.22 9.79
CA ARG A 110 -4.68 -8.19 10.77
C ARG A 110 -3.59 -8.65 11.73
N ALA A 111 -2.44 -9.06 11.20
CA ALA A 111 -1.32 -9.56 12.01
C ALA A 111 -0.81 -8.50 12.99
N ALA A 112 -0.77 -7.24 12.58
CA ALA A 112 -0.35 -6.11 13.40
C ALA A 112 -1.48 -5.50 14.25
N GLY A 113 -2.71 -6.02 14.19
CA GLY A 113 -3.84 -5.52 14.98
C GLY A 113 -4.31 -4.12 14.58
N LEU A 114 -4.07 -3.71 13.33
CA LEU A 114 -4.40 -2.37 12.84
C LEU A 114 -5.91 -2.15 12.74
N LYS A 115 -6.36 -0.94 13.08
CA LYS A 115 -7.77 -0.53 12.98
C LYS A 115 -8.24 -0.64 11.52
N GLY A 116 -9.47 -1.10 11.32
CA GLY A 116 -10.05 -1.29 9.98
C GLY A 116 -9.74 -2.65 9.34
N HIS A 117 -8.81 -3.43 9.90
CA HIS A 117 -8.44 -4.76 9.38
C HIS A 117 -8.85 -5.87 10.36
N ARG A 118 -10.08 -5.90 10.86
CA ARG A 118 -10.52 -6.96 11.80
C ARG A 118 -11.13 -8.15 11.05
N HIS A 119 -11.06 -9.34 11.65
CA HIS A 119 -11.72 -10.54 11.13
C HIS A 119 -13.19 -10.27 10.78
N ALA A 120 -13.62 -10.65 9.57
CA ALA A 120 -15.01 -11.02 9.38
C ALA A 120 -15.27 -12.26 10.25
N PRO A 121 -16.36 -12.31 11.04
CA PRO A 121 -16.75 -13.56 11.68
C PRO A 121 -16.96 -14.61 10.58
N ARG A 122 -16.36 -15.80 10.79
CA ARG A 122 -16.62 -16.98 9.95
C ARG A 122 -18.07 -17.40 10.06
#